data_AF-A0A4Y7K993-F1
#
_entry.id   AF-A0A4Y7K993-F1
#
_cell.length_a   1.000
_cell.length_b   1.000
_cell.length_c   1.000
_cell.angle_alpha   90.00
_cell.angle_beta   90.00
_cell.angle_gamma   90.00
#
_symmetry.space_group_name_H-M   'P 1'
#
loop_
_entity.id
_entity.type
_entity.pdbx_description
1 polymer ?
#
loop_
_entity_poly.entity_id
_entity_poly.type
_entity_poly.pdbx_seq_one_letter_code
_entity_poly.pdbx_strand_id
1 'polypeptide(L)'
;MTSKELNEEPYESDNKGDLSVNFSTITPKKPNSALRKVARVRLTSGFEIIAYIPGIGRNSQEHSVVLVRRGRVKDLPGVIYHIVRGTLDVVGVKDRQQGTLKKIQQKTEKNPLSVLRQAIRGVTPDIAVKARRVGGSTHQVPIEIGSTQGKALAIRWLLGASRKRPGRNMAFKLSSELVDVAKGSGDAIRKKEETHRMAEANRAFAHFR
;
A
#
# COMPACT_ATOMS: atom_id res chain seq x y z
N MET A 1 23.91 38.41 -7.80
CA MET A 1 23.94 37.40 -6.72
C MET A 1 22.68 36.58 -6.85
N THR A 2 22.88 35.34 -7.29
CA THR A 2 21.90 34.33 -7.70
C THR A 2 21.29 33.65 -6.48
N SER A 3 19.96 33.56 -6.44
CA SER A 3 19.24 32.68 -5.52
C SER A 3 18.42 31.72 -6.38
N LYS A 4 18.92 30.49 -6.44
CA LYS A 4 18.43 29.37 -7.23
C LYS A 4 16.97 29.06 -6.89
N GLU A 5 16.12 29.01 -7.90
CA GLU A 5 14.87 28.25 -7.87
C GLU A 5 15.21 26.77 -7.65
N LEU A 6 14.67 26.21 -6.58
CA LEU A 6 14.71 24.77 -6.32
C LEU A 6 13.69 24.10 -7.23
N ASN A 7 14.16 23.63 -8.38
CA ASN A 7 13.42 22.69 -9.20
C ASN A 7 13.27 21.38 -8.41
N GLU A 8 12.05 21.10 -7.93
CA GLU A 8 11.67 19.76 -7.48
C GLU A 8 11.59 18.86 -8.71
N GLU A 9 12.66 18.09 -8.97
CA GLU A 9 12.60 17.06 -10.00
C GLU A 9 11.57 15.99 -9.60
N PRO A 10 10.59 15.67 -10.46
CA PRO A 10 9.67 14.59 -10.16
C PRO A 10 10.44 13.26 -10.13
N TYR A 11 10.35 12.55 -9.01
CA TYR A 11 10.77 11.15 -8.94
C TYR A 11 10.00 10.35 -10.01
N GLU A 12 10.64 10.09 -11.14
CA GLU A 12 10.11 9.22 -12.20
C GLU A 12 9.98 7.80 -11.62
N SER A 13 8.77 7.45 -11.18
CA SER A 13 8.39 6.05 -11.10
C SER A 13 8.32 5.55 -12.53
N ASP A 14 9.32 4.77 -12.92
CA ASP A 14 9.63 4.20 -14.24
C ASP A 14 8.47 3.35 -14.82
N ASN A 15 7.34 3.99 -15.09
CA ASN A 15 6.10 3.42 -15.59
C ASN A 15 6.05 3.63 -17.10
N LYS A 16 6.64 2.69 -17.84
CA LYS A 16 6.78 2.73 -19.31
C LYS A 16 5.65 1.91 -19.94
N GLY A 17 4.83 2.53 -20.79
CA GLY A 17 3.76 1.88 -21.55
C GLY A 17 4.09 1.84 -23.03
N ASP A 18 3.89 0.71 -23.72
CA ASP A 18 4.10 0.59 -25.17
C ASP A 18 3.35 -0.61 -25.81
N LEU A 19 3.43 -0.70 -27.14
CA LEU A 19 2.59 -1.47 -28.06
C LEU A 19 3.00 -2.97 -28.23
N SER A 20 2.17 -3.88 -27.70
CA SER A 20 1.83 -5.25 -28.13
C SER A 20 2.94 -6.33 -28.31
N VAL A 21 2.72 -7.66 -28.41
CA VAL A 21 1.68 -8.66 -28.09
C VAL A 21 2.32 -9.99 -28.52
N ASN A 22 2.73 -10.84 -27.57
CA ASN A 22 3.01 -12.26 -27.82
C ASN A 22 3.02 -12.98 -26.47
N PHE A 23 2.02 -13.82 -26.25
CA PHE A 23 1.88 -14.59 -25.01
C PHE A 23 2.62 -15.91 -25.15
N SER A 24 3.51 -16.19 -24.21
CA SER A 24 4.16 -17.50 -24.09
C SER A 24 4.04 -18.04 -22.67
N THR A 25 4.26 -19.33 -22.53
CA THR A 25 4.30 -20.00 -21.23
C THR A 25 5.72 -20.44 -20.93
N ILE A 26 6.23 -20.09 -19.75
CA ILE A 26 7.55 -20.50 -19.27
C ILE A 26 7.38 -21.45 -18.08
N THR A 27 8.18 -22.52 -18.08
CA THR A 27 8.27 -23.46 -16.97
C THR A 27 8.99 -22.80 -15.78
N PRO A 28 8.38 -22.75 -14.59
CA PRO A 28 9.02 -22.20 -13.41
C PRO A 28 10.18 -23.07 -12.89
N LYS A 29 11.03 -22.48 -12.05
CA LYS A 29 12.03 -23.21 -11.27
C LYS A 29 11.33 -24.16 -10.29
N LYS A 30 11.84 -25.40 -10.17
CA LYS A 30 11.47 -26.34 -9.09
C LYS A 30 11.59 -25.61 -7.74
N PRO A 31 10.63 -25.72 -6.81
CA PRO A 31 9.66 -26.81 -6.63
C PRO A 31 8.29 -26.62 -7.30
N ASN A 32 8.06 -25.48 -7.97
CA ASN A 32 6.76 -25.18 -8.57
C ASN A 32 6.63 -25.87 -9.94
N SER A 33 5.45 -26.42 -10.26
CA SER A 33 5.18 -27.11 -11.54
C SER A 33 4.20 -26.37 -12.46
N ALA A 34 3.45 -25.41 -11.94
CA ALA A 34 2.43 -24.69 -12.70
C ALA A 34 3.07 -23.71 -13.71
N LEU A 35 2.77 -23.89 -15.00
CA LEU A 35 3.24 -23.02 -16.08
C LEU A 35 2.90 -21.56 -15.81
N ARG A 36 3.85 -20.68 -16.08
CA ARG A 36 3.69 -19.24 -15.91
C ARG A 36 3.48 -18.57 -17.27
N LYS A 37 2.41 -17.78 -17.39
CA LYS A 37 2.20 -16.94 -18.57
C LYS A 37 3.10 -15.71 -18.52
N VAL A 38 3.78 -15.45 -19.61
CA VAL A 38 4.60 -14.25 -19.83
C VAL A 38 4.18 -13.60 -21.14
N ALA A 39 4.49 -12.32 -21.29
CA ALA A 39 4.40 -11.62 -22.56
C ALA A 39 5.78 -11.08 -22.94
N ARG A 40 6.08 -11.10 -24.23
CA ARG A 40 7.12 -10.24 -24.79
C ARG A 40 6.53 -8.85 -24.98
N VAL A 41 7.20 -7.85 -24.42
CA VAL A 41 6.74 -6.46 -24.41
C VAL A 41 7.87 -5.61 -24.95
N ARG A 42 7.60 -4.82 -25.98
CA ARG A 42 8.49 -3.73 -26.39
C ARG A 42 8.26 -2.56 -25.44
N LEU A 43 9.31 -1.86 -25.03
CA LEU A 43 9.21 -0.62 -24.27
C LEU A 43 9.32 0.57 -25.22
N THR A 44 8.81 1.73 -24.80
CA THR A 44 8.96 3.01 -25.54
C THR A 44 10.41 3.37 -25.82
N SER A 45 11.34 2.86 -25.02
CA SER A 45 12.79 2.99 -25.22
C SER A 45 13.34 2.11 -26.35
N GLY A 46 12.50 1.34 -27.04
CA GLY A 46 12.86 0.44 -28.13
C GLY A 46 13.32 -0.95 -27.70
N PHE A 47 13.58 -1.17 -26.41
CA PHE A 47 14.04 -2.47 -25.89
C PHE A 47 12.91 -3.49 -25.75
N GLU A 48 13.17 -4.74 -26.12
CA GLU A 48 12.27 -5.86 -25.85
C GLU A 48 12.56 -6.50 -24.49
N ILE A 49 11.51 -6.75 -23.71
CA ILE A 49 11.58 -7.41 -22.42
C ILE A 49 10.58 -8.56 -22.32
N ILE A 50 10.85 -9.50 -21.41
CA ILE A 50 9.89 -10.54 -21.02
C ILE A 50 9.27 -10.12 -19.68
N ALA A 51 7.94 -9.96 -19.67
CA ALA A 51 7.19 -9.57 -18.49
C ALA A 51 6.24 -10.68 -18.04
N TYR A 52 6.21 -10.97 -16.76
CA TYR A 52 5.29 -11.94 -16.18
C TYR A 52 3.87 -11.39 -16.06
N ILE A 53 2.87 -12.21 -16.39
CA ILE A 53 1.45 -11.87 -16.29
C ILE A 53 0.89 -12.41 -14.97
N PRO A 54 0.64 -11.56 -13.96
CA PRO A 54 0.15 -12.03 -12.67
C PRO A 54 -1.34 -12.42 -12.73
N GLY A 55 -1.73 -13.51 -12.08
CA GLY A 55 -3.13 -13.93 -11.89
C GLY A 55 -3.54 -15.23 -12.61
N ILE A 56 -4.69 -15.79 -12.23
CA ILE A 56 -5.29 -17.02 -12.78
C ILE A 56 -6.55 -16.60 -13.57
N GLY A 57 -6.71 -17.10 -14.81
CA GLY A 57 -7.90 -16.82 -15.64
C GLY A 57 -7.63 -15.96 -16.89
N ARG A 58 -8.49 -16.14 -17.90
CA ARG A 58 -8.44 -15.50 -19.22
C ARG A 58 -8.91 -14.04 -19.15
N ASN A 59 -8.06 -13.14 -19.63
CA ASN A 59 -8.46 -12.31 -20.76
C ASN A 59 -7.26 -12.31 -21.70
N SER A 60 -7.14 -13.36 -22.51
CA SER A 60 -6.14 -13.46 -23.58
C SER A 60 -6.59 -12.61 -24.76
N GLN A 61 -6.99 -11.37 -24.48
CA GLN A 61 -7.17 -10.36 -25.50
C GLN A 61 -5.79 -9.74 -25.75
N GLU A 62 -5.49 -9.51 -27.01
CA GLU A 62 -4.33 -8.75 -27.44
C GLU A 62 -4.52 -7.33 -26.91
N HIS A 63 -3.89 -7.03 -25.76
CA HIS A 63 -3.94 -5.69 -25.20
C HIS A 63 -2.85 -4.89 -25.91
N SER A 64 -3.27 -3.86 -26.65
CA SER A 64 -2.37 -3.03 -27.45
C SER A 64 -1.36 -2.35 -26.56
N VAL A 65 -1.77 -1.73 -25.43
CA VAL A 65 -0.85 -1.05 -24.53
C VAL A 65 -0.88 -1.65 -23.14
N VAL A 66 0.31 -2.00 -22.62
CA VAL A 66 0.48 -2.57 -21.28
C VAL A 66 1.45 -1.76 -20.45
N LEU A 67 1.14 -1.58 -19.16
CA LEU A 67 2.06 -0.98 -18.21
C LEU A 67 2.91 -2.08 -17.55
N VAL A 68 4.22 -1.87 -17.51
CA VAL A 68 5.16 -2.81 -16.91
C VAL A 68 5.86 -2.20 -15.69
N ARG A 69 5.98 -2.99 -14.62
CA ARG A 69 6.69 -2.63 -13.39
C ARG A 69 7.90 -3.54 -13.18
N ARG A 70 9.04 -2.95 -12.83
CA ARG A 70 10.24 -3.71 -12.43
C ARG A 70 9.99 -4.49 -11.12
N GLY A 71 10.40 -5.76 -11.09
CA GLY A 71 10.28 -6.65 -9.94
C GLY A 71 10.67 -8.08 -10.29
N ARG A 72 11.52 -8.71 -9.47
CA ARG A 72 11.95 -10.09 -9.70
C ARG A 72 10.80 -11.07 -9.47
N VAL A 73 10.50 -11.90 -10.48
CA VAL A 73 9.61 -13.04 -10.32
C VAL A 73 10.39 -14.16 -9.66
N LYS A 74 9.99 -14.57 -8.44
CA LYS A 74 10.72 -15.58 -7.65
C LYS A 74 10.89 -16.91 -8.39
N ASP A 75 9.89 -17.29 -9.18
CA ASP A 75 9.81 -18.60 -9.83
C ASP A 75 10.44 -18.64 -11.23
N LEU A 76 10.70 -17.49 -11.86
CA LEU A 76 11.16 -17.41 -13.25
C LEU A 76 12.55 -16.78 -13.31
N PRO A 77 13.60 -17.54 -13.66
CA PRO A 77 14.91 -16.95 -13.92
C PRO A 77 14.83 -16.04 -15.17
N GLY A 78 15.47 -14.88 -15.12
CA GLY A 78 15.50 -13.91 -16.23
C GLY A 78 14.27 -12.99 -16.34
N VAL A 79 13.16 -13.28 -15.65
CA VAL A 79 11.96 -12.43 -15.69
C VAL A 79 11.95 -11.47 -14.50
N ILE A 80 12.34 -10.22 -14.77
CA ILE A 80 12.46 -9.14 -13.78
C ILE A 80 11.40 -8.06 -13.92
N TYR A 81 10.38 -8.30 -14.75
CA TYR A 81 9.30 -7.37 -15.03
C TYR A 81 7.95 -8.04 -14.82
N HIS A 82 6.99 -7.26 -14.32
CA HIS A 82 5.60 -7.66 -14.10
C HIS A 82 4.69 -6.76 -14.90
N ILE A 83 3.72 -7.34 -15.61
CA ILE A 83 2.61 -6.57 -16.18
C ILE A 83 1.70 -6.12 -15.03
N VAL A 84 1.37 -4.85 -15.01
CA VAL A 84 0.39 -4.27 -14.08
C VAL A 84 -1.01 -4.50 -14.67
N ARG A 85 -1.86 -5.24 -13.94
CA ARG A 85 -3.28 -5.41 -14.32
C ARG A 85 -4.15 -4.37 -13.64
N GLY A 86 -5.24 -3.97 -14.29
CA GLY A 86 -6.18 -2.95 -13.81
C GLY A 86 -5.78 -1.53 -14.20
N THR A 87 -4.86 -1.38 -15.15
CA THR A 87 -4.34 -0.12 -15.68
C THR A 87 -4.21 -0.23 -17.19
N LEU A 88 -4.50 0.85 -17.92
CA LEU A 88 -4.59 0.87 -19.38
C LEU A 88 -5.57 -0.21 -19.88
N ASP A 89 -5.19 -0.98 -20.88
CA ASP A 89 -6.07 -1.96 -21.52
C ASP A 89 -6.23 -3.24 -20.68
N VAL A 90 -5.30 -3.51 -19.77
CA VAL A 90 -5.27 -4.79 -19.04
C VAL A 90 -6.38 -4.85 -18.00
N VAL A 91 -7.46 -5.58 -18.31
CA VAL A 91 -8.61 -5.75 -17.40
C VAL A 91 -8.17 -6.34 -16.06
N GLY A 92 -8.63 -5.72 -14.97
CA GLY A 92 -8.45 -6.22 -13.62
C GLY A 92 -9.09 -7.60 -13.44
N VAL A 93 -8.50 -8.46 -12.60
CA VAL A 93 -9.10 -9.76 -12.29
C VAL A 93 -10.40 -9.52 -11.53
N LYS A 94 -11.55 -9.79 -12.17
CA LYS A 94 -12.91 -9.44 -11.70
C LYS A 94 -13.24 -9.97 -10.29
N ASP A 95 -12.59 -11.06 -9.86
CA ASP A 95 -12.77 -11.66 -8.53
C ASP A 95 -11.65 -11.39 -7.53
N ARG A 96 -10.72 -10.48 -7.86
CA ARG A 96 -9.66 -10.06 -6.94
C ARG A 96 -10.14 -8.97 -6.01
N GLN A 97 -11.29 -9.19 -5.36
CA GLN A 97 -11.59 -8.55 -4.09
C GLN A 97 -10.43 -8.94 -3.16
N GLN A 98 -9.55 -7.98 -2.86
CA GLN A 98 -8.42 -8.18 -1.94
C GLN A 98 -8.97 -8.91 -0.72
N GLY A 99 -8.37 -10.05 -0.35
CA GLY A 99 -8.99 -11.03 0.56
C GLY A 99 -9.43 -10.47 1.93
N THR A 100 -9.00 -9.25 2.27
CA THR A 100 -9.40 -8.45 3.41
C THR A 100 -10.82 -7.88 3.27
N LEU A 101 -11.14 -7.19 2.15
CA LEU A 101 -12.45 -6.56 1.93
C LEU A 101 -13.57 -7.60 1.82
N LYS A 102 -13.29 -8.71 1.12
CA LYS A 102 -14.23 -9.84 1.05
C LYS A 102 -14.52 -10.42 2.44
N LYS A 103 -13.50 -10.54 3.29
CA LYS A 103 -13.67 -11.02 4.67
C LYS A 103 -14.45 -10.04 5.55
N ILE A 104 -14.31 -8.73 5.33
CA ILE A 104 -15.10 -7.71 6.03
C ILE A 104 -16.58 -7.82 5.61
N GLN A 105 -16.84 -7.89 4.30
CA GLN A 105 -18.21 -8.05 3.78
C GLN A 105 -18.87 -9.32 4.33
N GLN A 106 -18.15 -10.44 4.40
CA GLN A 106 -18.66 -11.70 4.98
C GLN A 106 -18.97 -11.60 6.48
N LYS A 107 -18.26 -10.76 7.23
CA LYS A 107 -18.42 -10.65 8.70
C LYS A 107 -19.45 -9.62 9.12
N THR A 108 -19.62 -8.56 8.34
CA THR A 108 -20.35 -7.36 8.76
C THR A 108 -21.58 -7.10 7.90
N GLU A 109 -21.70 -7.74 6.73
CA GLU A 109 -22.75 -7.54 5.70
C GLU A 109 -22.87 -6.10 5.17
N LYS A 110 -22.17 -5.14 5.78
CA LYS A 110 -22.02 -3.76 5.35
C LYS A 110 -20.98 -3.63 4.25
N ASN A 111 -21.11 -2.55 3.48
CA ASN A 111 -20.15 -2.17 2.46
C ASN A 111 -18.73 -2.02 3.08
N PRO A 112 -17.73 -2.81 2.62
CA PRO A 112 -16.41 -2.88 3.23
C PRO A 112 -15.61 -1.58 3.03
N LEU A 113 -15.92 -0.80 1.99
CA LEU A 113 -15.29 0.52 1.79
C LEU A 113 -15.77 1.51 2.83
N SER A 114 -17.02 1.41 3.28
CA SER A 114 -17.55 2.24 4.36
C SER A 114 -16.85 1.92 5.67
N VAL A 115 -16.74 0.63 6.01
CA VAL A 115 -16.03 0.15 7.20
C VAL A 115 -14.57 0.61 7.19
N LEU A 116 -13.89 0.50 6.04
CA LEU A 116 -12.50 0.95 5.90
C LEU A 116 -12.36 2.46 6.11
N ARG A 117 -13.23 3.28 5.48
CA ARG A 117 -13.21 4.74 5.67
C ARG A 117 -13.48 5.12 7.12
N GLN A 118 -14.45 4.47 7.76
CA GLN A 118 -14.77 4.65 9.17
C GLN A 118 -13.56 4.30 10.05
N ALA A 119 -12.91 3.17 9.79
CA ALA A 119 -11.75 2.73 10.55
C ALA A 119 -10.57 3.71 10.42
N ILE A 120 -10.27 4.16 9.21
CA ILE A 120 -9.20 5.15 8.97
C ILE A 120 -9.52 6.46 9.70
N ARG A 121 -10.76 6.96 9.61
CA ARG A 121 -11.18 8.18 10.32
C ARG A 121 -11.07 8.02 11.84
N GLY A 122 -11.43 6.86 12.37
CA GLY A 122 -11.30 6.56 13.80
C GLY A 122 -9.86 6.63 14.30
N VAL A 123 -8.92 6.05 13.55
CA VAL A 123 -7.49 5.97 13.93
C VAL A 123 -6.71 7.23 13.63
N THR A 124 -7.18 8.07 12.69
CA THR A 124 -6.45 9.29 12.29
C THR A 124 -6.23 10.23 13.47
N PRO A 125 -4.97 10.48 13.88
CA PRO A 125 -4.65 11.47 14.88
C PRO A 125 -4.63 12.88 14.25
N ASP A 126 -5.11 13.85 15.00
CA ASP A 126 -5.01 15.29 14.73
C ASP A 126 -3.82 15.92 15.46
N ILE A 127 -3.37 15.32 16.57
CA ILE A 127 -2.20 15.76 17.33
C ILE A 127 -1.19 14.62 17.51
N ALA A 128 0.10 14.96 17.43
CA ALA A 128 1.20 14.08 17.79
C ALA A 128 2.19 14.78 18.69
N VAL A 129 3.11 14.00 19.27
CA VAL A 129 4.22 14.49 20.05
C VAL A 129 5.51 14.38 19.25
N LYS A 130 6.33 15.44 19.25
CA LYS A 130 7.67 15.46 18.64
C LYS A 130 8.69 15.78 19.72
N ALA A 131 9.77 15.00 19.78
CA ALA A 131 10.87 15.28 20.69
C ALA A 131 11.62 16.55 20.26
N ARG A 132 11.76 17.52 21.16
CA ARG A 132 12.55 18.75 20.95
C ARG A 132 13.47 18.98 22.14
N ARG A 133 14.72 19.38 21.85
CA ARG A 133 15.71 19.71 22.89
C ARG A 133 15.61 21.19 23.23
N VAL A 134 15.36 21.51 24.49
CA VAL A 134 15.23 22.89 25.00
C VAL A 134 15.97 22.95 26.33
N GLY A 135 16.88 23.92 26.49
CA GLY A 135 17.58 24.13 27.77
C GLY A 135 18.42 22.93 28.26
N GLY A 136 18.89 22.07 27.35
CA GLY A 136 19.68 20.88 27.69
C GLY A 136 18.87 19.59 27.93
N SER A 137 17.55 19.67 28.11
CA SER A 137 16.64 18.52 28.26
C SER A 137 15.79 18.28 27.00
N THR A 138 15.39 17.02 26.78
CA THR A 138 14.51 16.65 25.66
C THR A 138 13.07 16.61 26.14
N HIS A 139 12.23 17.50 25.63
CA HIS A 139 10.79 17.56 25.92
C HIS A 139 9.98 16.99 24.76
N GLN A 140 8.82 16.43 25.07
CA GLN A 140 7.85 16.04 24.05
C GLN A 140 6.93 17.23 23.79
N VAL A 141 7.06 17.84 22.62
CA VAL A 141 6.27 18.99 22.22
C VAL A 141 5.06 18.52 21.40
N PRO A 142 3.83 18.86 21.79
CA PRO A 142 2.64 18.58 20.98
C PRO A 142 2.63 19.41 19.70
N ILE A 143 2.37 18.76 18.57
CA ILE A 143 2.31 19.37 17.24
C ILE A 143 1.04 18.88 16.53
N GLU A 144 0.35 19.82 15.89
CA GLU A 144 -0.82 19.54 15.04
C GLU A 144 -0.39 18.89 13.73
N ILE A 145 -1.10 17.82 13.34
CA ILE A 145 -0.75 17.02 12.17
C ILE A 145 -1.69 17.37 11.00
N GLY A 146 -1.13 17.62 9.83
CA GLY A 146 -1.91 17.80 8.60
C GLY A 146 -2.64 16.52 8.17
N SER A 147 -3.75 16.66 7.44
CA SER A 147 -4.62 15.53 7.06
C SER A 147 -3.92 14.40 6.31
N THR A 148 -2.93 14.71 5.47
CA THR A 148 -2.16 13.70 4.72
C THR A 148 -1.25 12.90 5.64
N GLN A 149 -0.57 13.57 6.56
CA GLN A 149 0.31 12.94 7.54
C GLN A 149 -0.50 12.11 8.56
N GLY A 150 -1.65 12.62 9.02
CA GLY A 150 -2.56 11.90 9.91
C GLY A 150 -3.07 10.61 9.28
N LYS A 151 -3.51 10.66 8.01
CA LYS A 151 -3.90 9.45 7.26
C LYS A 151 -2.75 8.45 7.12
N ALA A 152 -1.54 8.93 6.83
CA ALA A 152 -0.36 8.07 6.72
C ALA A 152 -0.01 7.38 8.05
N LEU A 153 -0.10 8.10 9.18
CA LEU A 153 0.06 7.54 10.52
C LEU A 153 -1.01 6.51 10.83
N ALA A 154 -2.27 6.78 10.50
CA ALA A 154 -3.37 5.86 10.72
C ALA A 154 -3.15 4.52 9.99
N ILE A 155 -2.78 4.58 8.71
CA ILE A 155 -2.47 3.38 7.92
C ILE A 155 -1.28 2.63 8.53
N ARG A 156 -0.24 3.34 8.97
CA ARG A 156 0.94 2.72 9.59
C ARG A 156 0.59 2.01 10.89
N TRP A 157 -0.23 2.61 11.74
CA TRP A 157 -0.68 2.03 13.01
C TRP A 157 -1.58 0.82 12.78
N LEU A 158 -2.53 0.91 11.86
CA LEU A 158 -3.39 -0.21 11.46
C LEU A 158 -2.59 -1.41 10.96
N LEU A 159 -1.59 -1.17 10.10
CA LEU A 159 -0.70 -2.24 9.60
C LEU A 159 0.17 -2.83 10.73
N GLY A 160 0.66 -1.99 11.64
CA GLY A 160 1.44 -2.42 12.80
C GLY A 160 0.64 -3.32 13.74
N ALA A 161 -0.57 -2.90 14.12
CA ALA A 161 -1.50 -3.66 14.94
C ALA A 161 -1.89 -5.00 14.26
N SER A 162 -2.26 -4.93 12.98
CA SER A 162 -2.64 -6.10 12.20
C SER A 162 -1.53 -7.15 12.09
N ARG A 163 -0.26 -6.73 12.03
CA ARG A 163 0.88 -7.68 11.98
C ARG A 163 1.07 -8.41 13.31
N LYS A 164 0.88 -7.72 14.44
CA LYS A 164 1.02 -8.27 15.80
C LYS A 164 -0.11 -9.22 16.19
N ARG A 165 -1.28 -9.07 15.57
CA ARG A 165 -2.46 -9.88 15.87
C ARG A 165 -2.21 -11.39 15.68
N PRO A 166 -2.77 -12.28 16.52
CA PRO A 166 -2.73 -13.71 16.28
C PRO A 166 -3.54 -14.12 15.04
N GLY A 167 -3.10 -15.15 14.32
CA GLY A 167 -3.78 -15.68 13.14
C GLY A 167 -2.82 -16.08 12.01
N ARG A 168 -3.29 -16.93 11.10
CA ARG A 168 -2.44 -17.53 10.05
C ARG A 168 -2.30 -16.66 8.79
N ASN A 169 -3.34 -15.92 8.43
CA ASN A 169 -3.37 -15.12 7.20
C ASN A 169 -3.43 -13.63 7.52
N MET A 170 -2.52 -12.84 6.93
CA MET A 170 -2.52 -11.37 7.05
C MET A 170 -3.86 -10.74 6.63
N ALA A 171 -4.52 -11.31 5.62
CA ALA A 171 -5.83 -10.84 5.19
C ALA A 171 -6.90 -11.00 6.27
N PHE A 172 -6.82 -12.08 7.05
CA PHE A 172 -7.71 -12.28 8.19
C PHE A 172 -7.39 -11.30 9.32
N LYS A 173 -6.11 -11.16 9.67
CA LYS A 173 -5.66 -10.24 10.72
C LYS A 173 -6.12 -8.80 10.45
N LEU A 174 -5.86 -8.29 9.25
CA LEU A 174 -6.27 -6.94 8.84
C LEU A 174 -7.79 -6.78 8.79
N SER A 175 -8.53 -7.79 8.30
CA SER A 175 -9.99 -7.72 8.29
C SER A 175 -10.59 -7.63 9.70
N SER A 176 -10.03 -8.38 10.66
CA SER A 176 -10.48 -8.35 12.04
C SER A 176 -10.12 -7.00 12.69
N GLU A 177 -8.92 -6.49 12.43
CA GLU A 177 -8.49 -5.20 12.98
C GLU A 177 -9.38 -4.05 12.50
N LEU A 178 -9.69 -4.02 11.20
CA LEU A 178 -10.56 -3.00 10.63
C LEU A 178 -11.99 -3.06 11.20
N VAL A 179 -12.50 -4.26 11.48
CA VAL A 179 -13.82 -4.44 12.09
C VAL A 179 -13.83 -3.95 13.54
N ASP A 180 -12.80 -4.26 14.32
CA ASP A 180 -12.70 -3.80 15.72
C ASP A 180 -12.53 -2.28 15.78
N VAL A 181 -11.66 -1.73 14.93
CA VAL A 181 -11.42 -0.29 14.85
C VAL A 181 -12.69 0.45 14.42
N ALA A 182 -13.47 -0.10 13.49
CA ALA A 182 -14.75 0.48 13.12
C ALA A 182 -15.78 0.49 14.27
N LYS A 183 -15.64 -0.43 15.24
CA LYS A 183 -16.43 -0.47 16.48
C LYS A 183 -15.84 0.41 17.60
N GLY A 184 -14.70 1.07 17.36
CA GLY A 184 -14.01 1.89 18.36
C GLY A 184 -13.09 1.11 19.30
N SER A 185 -12.69 -0.12 18.94
CA SER A 185 -11.78 -0.94 19.73
C SER A 185 -10.56 -1.40 18.93
N GLY A 186 -9.55 -1.94 19.62
CA GLY A 186 -8.33 -2.46 18.99
C GLY A 186 -7.07 -1.65 19.28
N ASP A 187 -5.92 -2.25 18.98
CA ASP A 187 -4.62 -1.70 19.36
C ASP A 187 -4.32 -0.39 18.62
N ALA A 188 -4.82 -0.24 17.39
CA ALA A 188 -4.65 0.98 16.62
C ALA A 188 -5.39 2.19 17.22
N ILE A 189 -6.59 1.97 17.78
CA ILE A 189 -7.35 3.02 18.49
C ILE A 189 -6.68 3.35 19.81
N ARG A 190 -6.28 2.33 20.59
CA ARG A 190 -5.54 2.53 21.84
C ARG A 190 -4.28 3.36 21.61
N LYS A 191 -3.57 3.11 20.50
CA LYS A 191 -2.37 3.87 20.14
C LYS A 191 -2.66 5.35 19.87
N LYS A 192 -3.78 5.65 19.21
CA LYS A 192 -4.24 7.03 18.99
C LYS A 192 -4.55 7.72 20.32
N GLU A 193 -5.33 7.07 21.18
CA GLU A 193 -5.71 7.60 22.49
C GLU A 193 -4.51 7.86 23.40
N GLU A 194 -3.54 6.93 23.43
CA GLU A 194 -2.26 7.12 24.13
C GLU A 194 -1.51 8.35 23.61
N THR A 195 -1.50 8.57 22.29
CA THR A 195 -0.83 9.71 21.67
C THR A 195 -1.51 11.03 22.03
N HIS A 196 -2.84 11.06 22.04
CA HIS A 196 -3.61 12.24 22.44
C HIS A 196 -3.42 12.56 23.92
N ARG A 197 -3.52 11.55 24.80
CA ARG A 197 -3.27 11.71 26.23
C ARG A 197 -1.87 12.26 26.51
N MET A 198 -0.87 11.78 25.78
CA MET A 198 0.52 12.25 25.90
C MET A 198 0.70 13.67 25.39
N ALA A 199 -0.02 14.05 24.33
CA ALA A 199 -0.02 15.41 23.82
C ALA A 199 -0.70 16.38 24.80
N GLU A 200 -1.83 15.98 25.40
CA GLU A 200 -2.55 16.77 26.40
C GLU A 200 -1.72 16.98 27.67
N ALA A 201 -1.06 15.92 28.18
CA ALA A 201 -0.17 16.00 29.33
C ALA A 201 1.00 16.98 29.12
N ASN A 202 1.48 17.09 27.87
CA ASN A 202 2.58 17.97 27.50
C ASN A 202 2.13 19.30 26.88
N ARG A 203 0.85 19.68 27.02
CA ARG A 203 0.30 20.91 26.42
C ARG A 203 1.05 22.18 26.85
N ALA A 204 1.64 22.18 28.04
CA ALA A 204 2.49 23.27 28.52
C ALA A 204 3.68 23.56 27.59
N PHE A 205 4.25 22.53 26.95
CA PHE A 205 5.39 22.66 26.04
C PHE A 205 4.98 23.05 24.61
N ALA A 206 3.68 23.23 24.34
CA ALA A 206 3.18 23.59 23.01
C ALA A 206 3.58 25.01 22.57
N HIS A 207 4.32 25.79 23.34
CA HIS A 207 4.92 27.04 22.86
C HIS A 207 6.26 26.80 22.15
N PHE A 208 6.89 25.64 22.35
CA PHE A 208 8.13 25.25 21.69
C PHE A 208 7.90 24.53 20.34
N ARG A 209 6.85 24.87 19.57
CA ARG A 209 6.49 24.20 18.30
C ARG A 209 7.49 24.45 17.19
#